data_AF-A0A7Y1V474-F1
#
_entry.id   AF-A0A7Y1V474-F1
#
_cell.length_a   1.000
_cell.length_b   1.000
_cell.length_c   1.000
_cell.angle_alpha   90.00
_cell.angle_beta   90.00
_cell.angle_gamma   90.00
#
_symmetry.space_group_name_H-M   'P 1'
#
loop_
_entity.id
_entity.type
_entity.pdbx_description
1 polymer ?
#
loop_
_entity_poly.entity_id
_entity_poly.type
_entity_poly.pdbx_seq_one_letter_code
_entity_poly.pdbx_strand_id
1 'polypeptide(L)'
;MFSLLHISTVRTLLPLFIAFFFLGQGYGQRITSHAITPIDTSRFTKGQPTDLISERWRQLLLFTCQEVLTGWWHSSEAVGREHQYVDFGYLENNSKIGHHGPETKGGMRPAAQSAYVIAVSLFTDVYDANFIDVPEQVAMDRSITLIKSLAKDHVSNGGILHAWGNQWQSAQWASKVAVAAWLLWNELEEVDQMHVRNMMEYEANRFLRKHPPAADENYRINTHAEENAWDATGIQTACAMMPGHENYKAWFDKLVEYRLTALATPDDLTNRRWMYDREVRQVVAGYNIDLIGALGNHSAYPHPDYMASPLRHATEGSLFFKLAGLVVPECNRFNYGLVYNNFISHIWNDVSPIYKADGSIYWPINIEEDRRFEYITFSIIDLGAQKLSAHKADREAGVIWEEKHTARALAMRKTGFIAASAYLDRWIDFQLE
;
A
#
# COMPACT_ATOMS: atom_id res chain seq x y z
N MET A 1 80.15 -11.99 -15.99
CA MET A 1 80.42 -11.80 -14.54
C MET A 1 79.16 -11.17 -13.95
N PHE A 2 78.45 -11.76 -12.98
CA PHE A 2 78.87 -12.18 -11.61
C PHE A 2 79.40 -10.98 -10.79
N SER A 3 79.01 -10.72 -9.52
CA SER A 3 78.04 -11.34 -8.60
C SER A 3 77.81 -10.37 -7.40
N LEU A 4 76.58 -9.95 -7.05
CA LEU A 4 75.68 -10.49 -5.99
C LEU A 4 75.91 -10.01 -4.51
N LEU A 5 74.77 -9.84 -3.78
CA LEU A 5 74.58 -9.79 -2.29
C LEU A 5 75.03 -8.48 -1.58
N HIS A 6 74.45 -8.00 -0.45
CA HIS A 6 73.39 -8.45 0.51
C HIS A 6 72.52 -7.21 0.94
N ILE A 7 71.22 -7.28 1.28
CA ILE A 7 70.56 -7.64 2.60
C ILE A 7 71.10 -6.81 3.79
N SER A 8 70.33 -6.11 4.67
CA SER A 8 68.88 -5.78 4.86
C SER A 8 68.79 -4.42 5.66
N THR A 9 67.80 -3.92 6.41
CA THR A 9 66.45 -4.24 7.03
C THR A 9 65.70 -2.88 7.19
N VAL A 10 64.37 -2.62 7.16
CA VAL A 10 63.06 -3.18 7.66
C VAL A 10 62.41 -2.34 8.81
N ARG A 11 61.23 -1.74 8.52
CA ARG A 11 60.15 -1.19 9.43
C ARG A 11 60.52 0.03 10.32
N THR A 12 59.63 0.93 10.78
CA THR A 12 58.14 1.15 10.72
C THR A 12 57.89 2.69 10.85
N LEU A 13 56.75 3.37 10.60
CA LEU A 13 55.31 3.16 10.89
C LEU A 13 54.42 4.17 10.09
N LEU A 14 53.08 4.07 10.17
CA LEU A 14 52.06 5.01 9.59
C LEU A 14 51.17 5.56 10.75
N PRO A 15 50.44 6.70 10.64
CA PRO A 15 49.17 6.86 9.88
C PRO A 15 49.13 8.15 9.02
N LEU A 16 48.39 8.31 7.90
CA LEU A 16 47.00 8.01 7.50
C LEU A 16 45.95 9.02 8.05
N PHE A 17 45.47 9.97 7.21
CA PHE A 17 44.12 10.58 7.27
C PHE A 17 43.81 11.51 6.06
N ILE A 18 42.65 11.35 5.39
CA ILE A 18 41.81 12.31 4.60
C ILE A 18 42.46 13.18 3.48
N ALA A 19 41.87 13.37 2.28
CA ALA A 19 40.76 12.72 1.57
C ALA A 19 40.80 13.00 0.05
N PHE A 20 39.96 12.31 -0.73
CA PHE A 20 39.83 12.47 -2.20
C PHE A 20 38.92 13.64 -2.61
N PHE A 21 39.26 14.28 -3.73
CA PHE A 21 38.37 15.17 -4.50
C PHE A 21 38.56 14.93 -6.00
N PHE A 22 37.69 14.12 -6.63
CA PHE A 22 37.51 14.11 -8.09
C PHE A 22 36.12 13.57 -8.46
N LEU A 23 35.18 14.47 -8.74
CA LEU A 23 33.90 14.15 -9.39
C LEU A 23 34.03 14.40 -10.89
N GLY A 24 34.45 13.37 -11.63
CA GLY A 24 34.40 13.35 -13.10
C GLY A 24 33.07 12.76 -13.57
N GLN A 25 32.39 13.42 -14.51
CA GLN A 25 31.10 12.93 -15.02
C GLN A 25 31.27 11.68 -15.89
N GLY A 26 30.82 10.54 -15.38
CA GLY A 26 30.51 9.37 -16.20
C GLY A 26 29.03 9.34 -16.56
N TYR A 27 28.69 9.60 -17.82
CA TYR A 27 27.39 9.20 -18.38
C TYR A 27 27.37 7.67 -18.55
N GLY A 28 27.30 6.94 -17.43
CA GLY A 28 26.99 5.52 -17.45
C GLY A 28 25.59 5.33 -18.03
N GLN A 29 25.46 4.45 -19.03
CA GLN A 29 24.13 3.99 -19.44
C GLN A 29 23.47 3.36 -18.21
N ARG A 30 22.31 3.90 -17.79
CA ARG A 30 21.44 3.18 -16.85
C ARG A 30 21.05 1.88 -17.53
N ILE A 31 21.49 0.75 -16.98
CA ILE A 31 21.02 -0.56 -17.39
C ILE A 31 19.54 -0.63 -17.03
N THR A 32 18.68 -0.48 -18.03
CA THR A 32 17.24 -0.66 -17.89
C THR A 32 16.97 -2.11 -17.55
N SER A 33 16.34 -2.36 -16.41
CA SER A 33 16.03 -3.70 -15.91
C SER A 33 14.54 -3.84 -15.70
N HIS A 34 13.95 -4.85 -16.34
CA HIS A 34 12.56 -5.23 -16.09
C HIS A 34 12.40 -6.08 -14.81
N ALA A 35 13.49 -6.42 -14.12
CA ALA A 35 13.42 -7.24 -12.92
C ALA A 35 12.78 -6.49 -11.74
N ILE A 36 11.99 -7.23 -10.95
CA ILE A 36 11.65 -6.82 -9.59
C ILE A 36 12.95 -6.83 -8.77
N THR A 37 13.20 -5.75 -8.05
CA THR A 37 14.34 -5.62 -7.12
C THR A 37 13.93 -6.27 -5.80
N PRO A 38 14.59 -7.35 -5.33
CA PRO A 38 14.24 -7.99 -4.06
C PRO A 38 14.38 -7.03 -2.87
N ILE A 39 13.65 -7.31 -1.79
CA ILE A 39 13.73 -6.52 -0.56
C ILE A 39 15.10 -6.78 0.10
N ASP A 40 15.86 -5.71 0.36
CA ASP A 40 17.08 -5.80 1.15
C ASP A 40 16.76 -5.96 2.64
N THR A 41 16.57 -7.21 3.06
CA THR A 41 16.30 -7.59 4.45
C THR A 41 17.49 -7.39 5.38
N SER A 42 18.70 -7.16 4.88
CA SER A 42 19.89 -6.90 5.73
C SER A 42 19.80 -5.57 6.49
N ARG A 43 18.87 -4.69 6.09
CA ARG A 43 18.50 -3.44 6.76
C ARG A 43 17.57 -3.64 7.97
N PHE A 44 17.07 -4.84 8.22
CA PHE A 44 16.02 -5.13 9.20
C PHE A 44 16.54 -6.04 10.33
N THR A 45 17.26 -5.46 11.29
CA THR A 45 18.07 -6.21 12.27
C THR A 45 17.73 -5.97 13.75
N LYS A 46 16.70 -5.16 14.05
CA LYS A 46 16.37 -4.76 15.43
C LYS A 46 15.39 -5.70 16.17
N GLY A 47 14.84 -6.70 15.49
CA GLY A 47 13.81 -7.57 16.05
C GLY A 47 12.44 -6.86 16.13
N GLN A 48 11.59 -7.24 17.07
CA GLN A 48 10.20 -6.77 17.13
C GLN A 48 10.04 -5.41 17.82
N PRO A 49 9.17 -4.50 17.31
CA PRO A 49 8.77 -3.30 18.03
C PRO A 49 7.98 -3.66 19.30
N THR A 50 8.29 -2.98 20.41
CA THR A 50 7.76 -3.27 21.75
C THR A 50 6.89 -2.17 22.36
N ASP A 51 6.60 -1.09 21.61
CA ASP A 51 5.68 -0.05 22.07
C ASP A 51 4.21 -0.53 22.06
N LEU A 52 3.39 0.11 22.90
CA LEU A 52 2.00 -0.31 23.12
C LEU A 52 1.10 -0.19 21.88
N ILE A 53 1.43 0.65 20.89
CA ILE A 53 0.61 0.79 19.68
C ILE A 53 1.01 -0.28 18.66
N SER A 54 2.32 -0.52 18.48
CA SER A 54 2.81 -1.64 17.66
C SER A 54 2.42 -3.01 18.23
N GLU A 55 2.35 -3.17 19.54
CA GLU A 55 1.81 -4.36 20.21
C GLU A 55 0.32 -4.59 19.86
N ARG A 56 -0.52 -3.54 19.93
CA ARG A 56 -1.94 -3.64 19.50
C ARG A 56 -2.05 -4.02 18.03
N TRP A 57 -1.22 -3.44 17.17
CA TRP A 57 -1.19 -3.80 15.75
C TRP A 57 -0.72 -5.23 15.51
N ARG A 58 0.26 -5.74 16.28
CA ARG A 58 0.70 -7.14 16.21
C ARG A 58 -0.46 -8.09 16.53
N GLN A 59 -1.22 -7.78 17.58
CA GLN A 59 -2.41 -8.55 17.96
C GLN A 59 -3.52 -8.46 16.90
N LEU A 60 -3.79 -7.28 16.33
CA LEU A 60 -4.76 -7.11 15.25
C LEU A 60 -4.35 -7.88 13.98
N LEU A 61 -3.07 -7.88 13.60
CA LEU A 61 -2.53 -8.70 12.51
C LEU A 61 -2.69 -10.20 12.81
N LEU A 62 -2.33 -10.64 14.01
CA LEU A 62 -2.44 -12.05 14.42
C LEU A 62 -3.89 -12.56 14.41
N PHE A 63 -4.84 -11.78 14.94
CA PHE A 63 -6.28 -12.07 14.84
C PHE A 63 -6.77 -12.09 13.38
N THR A 64 -6.31 -11.15 12.54
CA THR A 64 -6.67 -11.11 11.11
C THR A 64 -6.12 -12.35 10.38
N CYS A 65 -4.90 -12.78 10.69
CA CYS A 65 -4.28 -13.98 10.10
C CYS A 65 -5.03 -15.26 10.52
N GLN A 66 -5.45 -15.35 11.79
CA GLN A 66 -6.32 -16.43 12.27
C GLN A 66 -7.68 -16.46 11.53
N GLU A 67 -8.35 -15.31 11.39
CA GLU A 67 -9.62 -15.20 10.67
C GLU A 67 -9.46 -15.60 9.18
N VAL A 68 -8.34 -15.22 8.56
CA VAL A 68 -7.98 -15.62 7.19
C VAL A 68 -7.78 -17.13 7.08
N LEU A 69 -6.97 -17.74 7.95
CA LEU A 69 -6.55 -19.14 7.82
C LEU A 69 -7.55 -20.17 8.35
N THR A 70 -8.41 -19.80 9.31
CA THR A 70 -9.40 -20.71 9.92
C THR A 70 -10.84 -20.42 9.50
N GLY A 71 -11.15 -19.17 9.12
CA GLY A 71 -12.49 -18.76 8.68
C GLY A 71 -12.59 -18.60 7.16
N TRP A 72 -11.84 -17.64 6.59
CA TRP A 72 -11.93 -17.32 5.17
C TRP A 72 -11.47 -18.48 4.29
N TRP A 73 -10.28 -19.05 4.55
CA TRP A 73 -9.66 -20.09 3.72
C TRP A 73 -10.61 -21.28 3.52
N HIS A 74 -11.16 -21.85 4.59
CA HIS A 74 -12.09 -22.97 4.50
C HIS A 74 -13.43 -22.58 3.83
N SER A 75 -13.88 -21.33 3.94
CA SER A 75 -15.01 -20.84 3.13
C SER A 75 -14.68 -20.65 1.65
N SER A 76 -13.39 -20.53 1.30
CA SER A 76 -12.87 -20.49 -0.07
C SER A 76 -12.44 -21.86 -0.61
N GLU A 77 -12.39 -22.94 0.20
CA GLU A 77 -12.15 -24.29 -0.32
C GLU A 77 -13.35 -24.87 -1.10
N ALA A 78 -14.49 -24.16 -1.11
CA ALA A 78 -15.59 -24.38 -2.05
C ALA A 78 -15.34 -23.77 -3.45
N VAL A 79 -14.27 -22.99 -3.61
CA VAL A 79 -13.82 -22.40 -4.87
C VAL A 79 -13.03 -23.45 -5.67
N GLY A 80 -13.10 -23.38 -7.01
CA GLY A 80 -12.54 -24.39 -7.90
C GLY A 80 -11.01 -24.56 -7.78
N ARG A 81 -10.54 -25.74 -8.21
CA ARG A 81 -9.12 -26.03 -8.45
C ARG A 81 -8.93 -26.43 -9.90
N GLU A 82 -8.12 -25.68 -10.62
CA GLU A 82 -7.69 -26.02 -11.97
C GLU A 82 -6.19 -26.33 -11.94
N HIS A 83 -5.84 -27.59 -12.22
CA HIS A 83 -4.51 -28.16 -11.99
C HIS A 83 -3.94 -27.85 -10.59
N GLN A 84 -2.88 -27.04 -10.50
CA GLN A 84 -2.23 -26.66 -9.23
C GLN A 84 -2.73 -25.34 -8.63
N TYR A 85 -3.67 -24.67 -9.31
CA TYR A 85 -4.10 -23.30 -9.00
C TYR A 85 -5.51 -23.27 -8.41
N VAL A 86 -5.87 -22.14 -7.79
CA VAL A 86 -7.23 -21.80 -7.36
C VAL A 86 -7.93 -21.02 -8.48
N ASP A 87 -9.15 -21.42 -8.85
CA ASP A 87 -10.00 -20.74 -9.82
C ASP A 87 -10.93 -19.73 -9.10
N PHE A 88 -10.52 -18.47 -9.02
CA PHE A 88 -11.29 -17.42 -8.34
C PHE A 88 -12.57 -16.99 -9.10
N GLY A 89 -12.89 -17.63 -10.23
CA GLY A 89 -14.07 -17.37 -11.03
C GLY A 89 -13.99 -16.14 -11.93
N TYR A 90 -14.93 -16.04 -12.88
CA TYR A 90 -14.95 -14.99 -13.89
C TYR A 90 -15.73 -13.73 -13.50
N LEU A 91 -15.40 -12.64 -14.19
CA LEU A 91 -16.10 -11.36 -14.20
C LEU A 91 -16.76 -11.14 -15.57
N GLU A 92 -18.05 -11.43 -15.68
CA GLU A 92 -18.81 -10.97 -16.85
C GLU A 92 -18.90 -9.44 -16.87
N ASN A 93 -18.68 -8.84 -18.04
CA ASN A 93 -18.72 -7.39 -18.23
C ASN A 93 -20.03 -6.77 -17.71
N ASN A 94 -19.91 -5.82 -16.78
CA ASN A 94 -21.02 -5.10 -16.10
C ASN A 94 -22.00 -5.98 -15.29
N SER A 95 -21.68 -7.24 -15.02
CA SER A 95 -22.53 -8.16 -14.26
C SER A 95 -22.02 -8.31 -12.81
N LYS A 96 -22.93 -8.28 -11.82
CA LYS A 96 -22.65 -8.69 -10.43
C LYS A 96 -22.68 -10.22 -10.26
N ILE A 97 -22.64 -10.97 -11.36
CA ILE A 97 -23.04 -12.38 -11.46
C ILE A 97 -22.00 -13.16 -12.28
N GLY A 98 -20.75 -13.17 -11.81
CA GLY A 98 -19.95 -14.39 -11.90
C GLY A 98 -20.37 -15.35 -10.76
N HIS A 99 -19.94 -16.61 -10.79
CA HIS A 99 -20.17 -17.53 -9.65
C HIS A 99 -19.63 -16.96 -8.33
N HIS A 100 -18.50 -16.24 -8.40
CA HIS A 100 -17.95 -15.43 -7.32
C HIS A 100 -17.60 -14.04 -7.85
N GLY A 101 -18.44 -13.04 -7.56
CA GLY A 101 -18.09 -11.63 -7.81
C GLY A 101 -16.83 -11.22 -7.02
N PRO A 102 -16.14 -10.12 -7.39
CA PRO A 102 -14.79 -9.83 -6.88
C PRO A 102 -14.75 -9.54 -5.38
N GLU A 103 -15.89 -9.08 -4.84
CA GLU A 103 -16.15 -8.79 -3.42
C GLU A 103 -16.64 -10.01 -2.62
N THR A 104 -17.04 -11.09 -3.30
CA THR A 104 -17.56 -12.29 -2.63
C THR A 104 -16.41 -13.07 -2.00
N LYS A 105 -16.72 -13.96 -1.03
CA LYS A 105 -15.69 -14.68 -0.28
C LYS A 105 -14.71 -15.48 -1.16
N GLY A 106 -15.12 -15.95 -2.34
CA GLY A 106 -14.24 -16.64 -3.29
C GLY A 106 -13.50 -15.75 -4.29
N GLY A 107 -13.76 -14.44 -4.32
CA GLY A 107 -13.27 -13.53 -5.35
C GLY A 107 -11.85 -12.98 -5.14
N MET A 108 -11.34 -12.30 -6.17
CA MET A 108 -9.99 -11.72 -6.22
C MET A 108 -9.66 -10.79 -5.04
N ARG A 109 -10.59 -9.93 -4.60
CA ARG A 109 -10.27 -8.93 -3.55
C ARG A 109 -9.89 -9.60 -2.23
N PRO A 110 -10.72 -10.45 -1.58
CA PRO A 110 -10.31 -11.11 -0.35
C PRO A 110 -9.16 -12.09 -0.57
N ALA A 111 -9.04 -12.77 -1.71
CA ALA A 111 -7.90 -13.65 -1.98
C ALA A 111 -6.56 -12.91 -2.00
N ALA A 112 -6.48 -11.77 -2.68
CA ALA A 112 -5.30 -10.91 -2.72
C ALA A 112 -4.93 -10.33 -1.34
N GLN A 113 -5.94 -9.98 -0.55
CA GLN A 113 -5.74 -9.44 0.79
C GLN A 113 -5.35 -10.53 1.81
N SER A 114 -5.89 -11.74 1.69
CA SER A 114 -5.50 -12.91 2.49
C SER A 114 -4.04 -13.30 2.26
N ALA A 115 -3.60 -13.36 1.00
CA ALA A 115 -2.19 -13.58 0.66
C ALA A 115 -1.29 -12.52 1.32
N TYR A 116 -1.68 -11.24 1.26
CA TYR A 116 -0.94 -10.14 1.88
C TYR A 116 -0.89 -10.24 3.42
N VAL A 117 -2.00 -10.57 4.09
CA VAL A 117 -2.03 -10.76 5.56
C VAL A 117 -1.10 -11.89 6.00
N ILE A 118 -1.14 -13.04 5.32
CA ILE A 118 -0.30 -14.19 5.66
C ILE A 118 1.18 -13.85 5.40
N ALA A 119 1.48 -13.29 4.22
CA ALA A 119 2.85 -12.90 3.84
C ALA A 119 3.47 -11.88 4.81
N VAL A 120 2.71 -10.87 5.26
CA VAL A 120 3.19 -9.94 6.28
C VAL A 120 3.42 -10.65 7.62
N SER A 121 2.47 -11.46 8.09
CA SER A 121 2.59 -12.15 9.39
C SER A 121 3.82 -13.07 9.46
N LEU A 122 4.14 -13.76 8.35
CA LEU A 122 5.36 -14.57 8.20
C LEU A 122 6.62 -13.69 8.10
N PHE A 123 6.67 -12.73 7.17
CA PHE A 123 7.86 -11.90 6.92
C PHE A 123 8.26 -11.06 8.14
N THR A 124 7.30 -10.56 8.92
CA THR A 124 7.58 -9.78 10.13
C THR A 124 7.74 -10.63 11.39
N ASP A 125 7.79 -11.97 11.31
CA ASP A 125 7.97 -12.86 12.47
C ASP A 125 6.90 -12.61 13.57
N VAL A 126 5.63 -12.50 13.12
CA VAL A 126 4.44 -12.32 13.96
C VAL A 126 3.60 -13.61 14.05
N TYR A 127 3.84 -14.55 13.14
CA TYR A 127 3.09 -15.78 13.04
C TYR A 127 3.26 -16.67 14.28
N ASP A 128 2.17 -16.96 15.00
CA ASP A 128 2.14 -17.96 16.09
C ASP A 128 1.21 -19.11 15.70
N ALA A 129 1.80 -20.27 15.40
CA ALA A 129 1.07 -21.48 15.02
C ALA A 129 0.16 -22.01 16.14
N ASN A 130 0.52 -21.81 17.42
CA ASN A 130 -0.28 -22.25 18.57
C ASN A 130 -1.48 -21.34 18.79
N PHE A 131 -1.33 -20.04 18.50
CA PHE A 131 -2.44 -19.11 18.52
C PHE A 131 -3.39 -19.32 17.34
N ILE A 132 -2.86 -19.47 16.13
CA ILE A 132 -3.63 -19.56 14.89
C ILE A 132 -4.32 -20.92 14.73
N ASP A 133 -3.79 -21.99 15.35
CA ASP A 133 -4.17 -23.40 15.14
C ASP A 133 -3.95 -23.89 13.68
N VAL A 134 -2.92 -23.34 13.04
CA VAL A 134 -2.44 -23.75 11.70
C VAL A 134 -0.91 -23.75 11.69
N PRO A 135 -0.23 -24.83 11.27
CA PRO A 135 1.23 -24.86 11.15
C PRO A 135 1.76 -23.80 10.17
N GLU A 136 2.91 -23.22 10.49
CA GLU A 136 3.54 -22.14 9.71
C GLU A 136 3.77 -22.51 8.24
N GLN A 137 4.30 -23.71 7.97
CA GLN A 137 4.45 -24.22 6.60
C GLN A 137 3.11 -24.29 5.85
N VAL A 138 2.02 -24.67 6.52
CA VAL A 138 0.69 -24.71 5.88
C VAL A 138 0.20 -23.30 5.55
N ALA A 139 0.52 -22.30 6.37
CA ALA A 139 0.25 -20.90 6.03
C ALA A 139 1.13 -20.40 4.86
N MET A 140 2.41 -20.77 4.83
CA MET A 140 3.33 -20.47 3.72
C MET A 140 2.81 -21.07 2.40
N ASP A 141 2.53 -22.37 2.37
CA ASP A 141 2.00 -23.10 1.21
C ASP A 141 0.68 -22.49 0.70
N ARG A 142 -0.21 -22.09 1.62
CA ARG A 142 -1.46 -21.39 1.33
C ARG A 142 -1.20 -20.01 0.72
N SER A 143 -0.28 -19.22 1.27
CA SER A 143 0.09 -17.89 0.77
C SER A 143 0.67 -17.97 -0.65
N ILE A 144 1.67 -18.83 -0.85
CA ILE A 144 2.29 -19.11 -2.16
C ILE A 144 1.23 -19.57 -3.17
N THR A 145 0.32 -20.47 -2.76
CA THR A 145 -0.79 -20.93 -3.61
C THR A 145 -1.67 -19.78 -4.10
N LEU A 146 -2.04 -18.83 -3.23
CA LEU A 146 -2.82 -17.65 -3.63
C LEU A 146 -2.03 -16.74 -4.56
N ILE A 147 -0.77 -16.46 -4.22
CA ILE A 147 0.14 -15.60 -5.00
C ILE A 147 0.27 -16.14 -6.43
N LYS A 148 0.64 -17.41 -6.60
CA LYS A 148 0.84 -17.99 -7.93
C LYS A 148 -0.45 -18.10 -8.73
N SER A 149 -1.56 -18.45 -8.08
CA SER A 149 -2.86 -18.56 -8.75
C SER A 149 -3.32 -17.19 -9.27
N LEU A 150 -3.32 -16.16 -8.42
CA LEU A 150 -3.74 -14.80 -8.81
C LEU A 150 -2.81 -14.21 -9.88
N ALA A 151 -1.49 -14.40 -9.75
CA ALA A 151 -0.54 -13.91 -10.74
C ALA A 151 -0.67 -14.63 -12.10
N LYS A 152 -0.79 -15.97 -12.11
CA LYS A 152 -0.97 -16.78 -13.33
C LYS A 152 -2.29 -16.46 -14.04
N ASP A 153 -3.36 -16.24 -13.29
CA ASP A 153 -4.69 -15.98 -13.84
C ASP A 153 -4.87 -14.55 -14.38
N HIS A 154 -3.90 -13.66 -14.16
CA HIS A 154 -3.97 -12.31 -14.71
C HIS A 154 -3.84 -12.29 -16.24
N VAL A 155 -4.51 -11.35 -16.92
CA VAL A 155 -4.52 -11.19 -18.39
C VAL A 155 -3.12 -11.10 -19.02
N SER A 156 -2.14 -10.55 -18.31
CA SER A 156 -0.73 -10.50 -18.77
C SER A 156 -0.04 -11.86 -18.87
N ASN A 157 -0.61 -12.88 -18.23
CA ASN A 157 -0.07 -14.24 -18.12
C ASN A 157 -0.97 -15.29 -18.80
N GLY A 158 -1.98 -14.83 -19.55
CA GLY A 158 -2.87 -15.66 -20.37
C GLY A 158 -4.06 -16.28 -19.63
N GLY A 159 -4.22 -16.05 -18.32
CA GLY A 159 -5.28 -16.68 -17.53
C GLY A 159 -5.03 -18.16 -17.19
N ILE A 160 -5.91 -18.75 -16.39
CA ILE A 160 -6.03 -20.20 -16.18
C ILE A 160 -7.27 -20.69 -16.93
N LEU A 161 -8.46 -20.30 -16.44
CA LEU A 161 -9.75 -20.51 -17.12
C LEU A 161 -10.30 -19.18 -17.64
N HIS A 162 -10.16 -18.11 -16.86
CA HIS A 162 -10.90 -16.86 -17.04
C HIS A 162 -10.07 -15.65 -16.60
N ALA A 163 -9.30 -15.07 -17.53
CA ALA A 163 -8.28 -14.10 -17.15
C ALA A 163 -8.83 -12.79 -16.53
N TRP A 164 -8.34 -12.43 -15.34
CA TRP A 164 -8.70 -11.18 -14.65
C TRP A 164 -7.70 -10.05 -14.88
N GLY A 165 -8.13 -8.80 -14.69
CA GLY A 165 -7.30 -7.60 -14.79
C GLY A 165 -8.00 -6.46 -15.53
N ASN A 166 -7.27 -5.39 -15.86
CA ASN A 166 -7.70 -4.30 -16.75
C ASN A 166 -8.99 -3.55 -16.34
N GLN A 167 -9.37 -3.55 -15.06
CA GLN A 167 -10.71 -3.16 -14.59
C GLN A 167 -10.67 -2.06 -13.50
N TRP A 168 -11.83 -1.77 -12.90
CA TRP A 168 -12.05 -0.65 -11.97
C TRP A 168 -11.22 -0.69 -10.66
N GLN A 169 -10.71 -1.86 -10.26
CA GLN A 169 -9.91 -1.98 -9.02
C GLN A 169 -8.72 -2.98 -9.13
N SER A 170 -8.47 -3.60 -10.30
CA SER A 170 -7.44 -4.64 -10.43
C SER A 170 -6.03 -4.17 -10.06
N ALA A 171 -5.70 -2.90 -10.28
CA ALA A 171 -4.43 -2.30 -9.86
C ALA A 171 -4.20 -2.40 -8.33
N GLN A 172 -5.25 -2.25 -7.53
CA GLN A 172 -5.16 -2.36 -6.06
C GLN A 172 -5.04 -3.83 -5.62
N TRP A 173 -5.74 -4.76 -6.28
CA TRP A 173 -5.65 -6.19 -5.97
C TRP A 173 -4.28 -6.75 -6.39
N ALA A 174 -3.83 -6.45 -7.61
CA ALA A 174 -2.50 -6.75 -8.11
C ALA A 174 -1.41 -6.23 -7.16
N SER A 175 -1.56 -5.00 -6.65
CA SER A 175 -0.65 -4.46 -5.64
C SER A 175 -0.56 -5.29 -4.37
N LYS A 176 -1.66 -5.90 -3.89
CA LYS A 176 -1.62 -6.74 -2.67
C LYS A 176 -0.99 -8.10 -2.95
N VAL A 177 -1.32 -8.72 -4.08
CA VAL A 177 -0.65 -9.95 -4.55
C VAL A 177 0.85 -9.73 -4.75
N ALA A 178 1.24 -8.62 -5.36
CA ALA A 178 2.63 -8.32 -5.67
C ALA A 178 3.46 -8.00 -4.43
N VAL A 179 2.94 -7.25 -3.45
CA VAL A 179 3.67 -7.05 -2.18
C VAL A 179 3.70 -8.33 -1.35
N ALA A 180 2.65 -9.16 -1.35
CA ALA A 180 2.69 -10.49 -0.74
C ALA A 180 3.80 -11.37 -1.35
N ALA A 181 3.89 -11.38 -2.69
CA ALA A 181 4.96 -12.04 -3.43
C ALA A 181 6.33 -11.46 -3.14
N TRP A 182 6.45 -10.15 -2.95
CA TRP A 182 7.73 -9.47 -2.70
C TRP A 182 8.30 -9.78 -1.32
N LEU A 183 7.42 -9.91 -0.32
CA LEU A 183 7.77 -10.33 1.04
C LEU A 183 8.23 -11.81 1.06
N LEU A 184 7.62 -12.67 0.24
CA LEU A 184 7.93 -14.10 0.14
C LEU A 184 8.79 -14.45 -1.11
N TRP A 185 9.55 -13.49 -1.65
CA TRP A 185 10.09 -13.57 -3.02
C TRP A 185 11.00 -14.78 -3.27
N ASN A 186 11.78 -15.18 -2.26
CA ASN A 186 12.71 -16.29 -2.36
C ASN A 186 12.03 -17.67 -2.32
N GLU A 187 10.77 -17.74 -1.87
CA GLU A 187 9.97 -18.97 -1.80
C GLU A 187 9.15 -19.22 -3.09
N LEU A 188 9.24 -18.32 -4.07
CA LEU A 188 8.53 -18.41 -5.36
C LEU A 188 9.45 -18.96 -6.45
N GLU A 189 8.92 -19.88 -7.27
CA GLU A 189 9.59 -20.35 -8.49
C GLU A 189 9.77 -19.19 -9.51
N GLU A 190 10.80 -19.28 -10.36
CA GLU A 190 11.11 -18.25 -11.37
C GLU A 190 9.90 -17.94 -12.30
N VAL A 191 9.05 -18.93 -12.57
CA VAL A 191 7.83 -18.78 -13.38
C VAL A 191 6.77 -17.93 -12.67
N ASP A 192 6.61 -18.09 -11.35
CA ASP A 192 5.66 -17.33 -10.55
C ASP A 192 6.18 -15.91 -10.27
N GLN A 193 7.49 -15.76 -10.04
CA GLN A 193 8.17 -14.46 -10.01
C GLN A 193 7.95 -13.68 -11.33
N MET A 194 8.12 -14.35 -12.48
CA MET A 194 7.82 -13.78 -13.80
C MET A 194 6.34 -13.38 -13.92
N HIS A 195 5.41 -14.23 -13.46
CA HIS A 195 3.98 -13.92 -13.52
C HIS A 195 3.62 -12.68 -12.69
N VAL A 196 4.18 -12.53 -11.48
CA VAL A 196 3.99 -11.35 -10.62
C VAL A 196 4.53 -10.08 -11.29
N ARG A 197 5.74 -10.13 -11.88
CA ARG A 197 6.31 -9.02 -12.66
C ARG A 197 5.37 -8.59 -13.79
N ASN A 198 4.98 -9.54 -14.64
CA ASN A 198 4.15 -9.27 -15.82
C ASN A 198 2.80 -8.65 -15.43
N MET A 199 2.22 -9.08 -14.30
CA MET A 199 0.97 -8.53 -13.75
C MET A 199 1.12 -7.06 -13.34
N MET A 200 2.16 -6.74 -12.56
CA MET A 200 2.39 -5.36 -12.11
C MET A 200 2.80 -4.43 -13.23
N GLU A 201 3.61 -4.90 -14.17
CA GLU A 201 4.00 -4.11 -15.35
C GLU A 201 2.76 -3.77 -16.20
N TYR A 202 1.87 -4.74 -16.45
CA TYR A 202 0.63 -4.53 -17.19
C TYR A 202 -0.30 -3.52 -16.51
N GLU A 203 -0.57 -3.69 -15.21
CA GLU A 203 -1.46 -2.78 -14.47
C GLU A 203 -0.88 -1.36 -14.36
N ALA A 204 0.44 -1.18 -14.23
CA ALA A 204 1.04 0.15 -14.28
C ALA A 204 1.02 0.75 -15.70
N ASN A 205 1.31 -0.05 -16.73
CA ASN A 205 1.27 0.37 -18.13
C ASN A 205 -0.14 0.81 -18.58
N ARG A 206 -1.20 0.23 -18.00
CA ARG A 206 -2.63 0.56 -18.27
C ARG A 206 -2.97 2.05 -18.09
N PHE A 207 -2.22 2.77 -17.27
CA PHE A 207 -2.48 4.20 -16.98
C PHE A 207 -1.65 5.17 -17.81
N LEU A 208 -0.60 4.72 -18.51
CA LEU A 208 0.33 5.59 -19.24
C LEU A 208 -0.32 6.48 -20.32
N ARG A 209 -1.51 6.12 -20.79
CA ARG A 209 -2.31 6.88 -21.77
C ARG A 209 -3.67 7.32 -21.24
N LYS A 210 -3.84 7.35 -19.91
CA LYS A 210 -5.05 7.82 -19.23
C LYS A 210 -4.76 9.11 -18.45
N HIS A 211 -5.82 9.86 -18.22
CA HIS A 211 -5.87 10.91 -17.20
C HIS A 211 -6.73 10.41 -16.04
N PRO A 212 -6.37 10.74 -14.79
CA PRO A 212 -7.22 10.48 -13.64
C PRO A 212 -8.54 11.26 -13.77
N PRO A 213 -9.72 10.65 -13.60
CA PRO A 213 -10.98 11.37 -13.63
C PRO A 213 -11.11 12.33 -12.44
N ALA A 214 -11.78 13.45 -12.69
CA ALA A 214 -12.22 14.42 -11.71
C ALA A 214 -13.75 14.46 -11.69
N ALA A 215 -14.34 14.79 -10.53
CA ALA A 215 -15.78 14.93 -10.38
C ALA A 215 -16.27 16.38 -10.58
N ASP A 216 -15.36 17.34 -10.38
CA ASP A 216 -15.61 18.78 -10.38
C ASP A 216 -16.86 19.11 -9.56
N GLU A 217 -17.87 19.77 -10.14
CA GLU A 217 -19.10 20.16 -9.43
C GLU A 217 -19.88 18.98 -8.80
N ASN A 218 -19.63 17.74 -9.26
CA ASN A 218 -20.24 16.52 -8.72
C ASN A 218 -19.55 15.99 -7.44
N TYR A 219 -18.58 16.71 -6.87
CA TYR A 219 -17.82 16.31 -5.68
C TYR A 219 -18.66 15.95 -4.45
N ARG A 220 -19.95 16.32 -4.42
CA ARG A 220 -20.91 15.97 -3.36
C ARG A 220 -21.69 14.69 -3.58
N ILE A 221 -21.67 14.13 -4.79
CA ILE A 221 -22.56 13.04 -5.22
C ILE A 221 -21.77 11.74 -5.40
N ASN A 222 -20.79 11.76 -6.31
CA ASN A 222 -19.96 10.61 -6.63
C ASN A 222 -18.60 11.13 -7.10
N THR A 223 -17.62 11.13 -6.20
CA THR A 223 -16.24 11.51 -6.55
C THR A 223 -15.49 10.36 -7.22
N HIS A 224 -14.30 10.65 -7.74
CA HIS A 224 -13.34 9.62 -8.16
C HIS A 224 -12.08 9.62 -7.28
N ALA A 225 -12.17 10.15 -6.06
CA ALA A 225 -11.05 10.25 -5.12
C ALA A 225 -10.52 8.87 -4.72
N GLU A 226 -11.41 7.90 -4.52
CA GLU A 226 -11.06 6.54 -4.11
C GLU A 226 -10.48 5.74 -5.28
N GLU A 227 -11.11 5.73 -6.46
CA GLU A 227 -10.62 4.99 -7.62
C GLU A 227 -9.25 5.49 -8.07
N ASN A 228 -9.04 6.82 -8.08
CA ASN A 228 -7.72 7.40 -8.34
C ASN A 228 -6.66 6.93 -7.33
N ALA A 229 -7.05 6.70 -6.07
CA ALA A 229 -6.14 6.23 -5.03
C ALA A 229 -5.87 4.72 -5.10
N TRP A 230 -6.86 3.91 -5.53
CA TRP A 230 -6.68 2.49 -5.86
C TRP A 230 -5.72 2.30 -7.03
N ASP A 231 -5.95 3.03 -8.14
CA ASP A 231 -5.08 3.01 -9.31
C ASP A 231 -3.67 3.51 -8.96
N ALA A 232 -3.55 4.62 -8.23
CA ALA A 232 -2.26 5.10 -7.71
C ALA A 232 -1.54 4.10 -6.80
N THR A 233 -2.25 3.20 -6.11
CA THR A 233 -1.61 2.16 -5.28
C THR A 233 -0.91 1.11 -6.14
N GLY A 234 -1.53 0.68 -7.26
CA GLY A 234 -0.87 -0.19 -8.23
C GLY A 234 0.37 0.46 -8.86
N ILE A 235 0.25 1.73 -9.26
CA ILE A 235 1.38 2.48 -9.85
C ILE A 235 2.53 2.64 -8.84
N GLN A 236 2.24 2.93 -7.57
CA GLN A 236 3.28 3.01 -6.51
C GLN A 236 4.03 1.71 -6.34
N THR A 237 3.32 0.58 -6.30
CA THR A 237 3.92 -0.74 -6.12
C THR A 237 4.81 -1.11 -7.30
N ALA A 238 4.41 -0.80 -8.54
CA ALA A 238 5.28 -1.00 -9.70
C ALA A 238 6.55 -0.12 -9.64
N CYS A 239 6.42 1.16 -9.25
CA CYS A 239 7.58 2.05 -9.05
C CYS A 239 8.52 1.55 -7.93
N ALA A 240 7.96 1.08 -6.81
CA ALA A 240 8.73 0.62 -5.66
C ALA A 240 9.46 -0.72 -5.93
N MET A 241 8.78 -1.65 -6.62
CA MET A 241 9.32 -2.98 -6.94
C MET A 241 10.29 -2.96 -8.14
N MET A 242 10.09 -2.06 -9.11
CA MET A 242 10.86 -2.03 -10.36
C MET A 242 11.50 -0.65 -10.65
N PRO A 243 12.33 -0.09 -9.74
CA PRO A 243 12.95 1.23 -9.91
C PRO A 243 13.95 1.33 -11.08
N GLY A 244 14.37 0.19 -11.64
CA GLY A 244 15.23 0.10 -12.83
C GLY A 244 14.48 0.03 -14.16
N HIS A 245 13.14 -0.01 -14.17
CA HIS A 245 12.34 -0.23 -15.37
C HIS A 245 12.40 0.97 -16.33
N GLU A 246 12.36 0.73 -17.65
CA GLU A 246 12.35 1.82 -18.65
C GLU A 246 11.18 2.79 -18.46
N ASN A 247 9.98 2.24 -18.22
CA ASN A 247 8.77 3.01 -17.92
C ASN A 247 8.75 3.68 -16.53
N TYR A 248 9.78 3.53 -15.68
CA TYR A 248 9.75 4.04 -14.29
C TYR A 248 9.38 5.53 -14.20
N LYS A 249 9.98 6.41 -15.02
CA LYS A 249 9.59 7.84 -15.02
C LYS A 249 8.14 8.02 -15.49
N ALA A 250 7.71 7.30 -16.52
CA ALA A 250 6.34 7.44 -17.03
C ALA A 250 5.29 6.96 -16.01
N TRP A 251 5.57 5.89 -15.26
CA TRP A 251 4.76 5.45 -14.12
C TRP A 251 4.80 6.49 -12.99
N PHE A 252 5.97 7.03 -12.63
CA PHE A 252 6.09 8.06 -11.58
C PHE A 252 5.36 9.37 -11.95
N ASP A 253 5.40 9.78 -13.22
CA ASP A 253 4.71 10.97 -13.71
C ASP A 253 3.18 10.80 -13.70
N LYS A 254 2.69 9.57 -13.96
CA LYS A 254 1.28 9.20 -13.78
C LYS A 254 0.89 9.04 -12.31
N LEU A 255 1.79 8.55 -11.47
CA LEU A 255 1.59 8.48 -10.02
C LEU A 255 1.31 9.87 -9.45
N VAL A 256 2.14 10.85 -9.79
CA VAL A 256 1.95 12.25 -9.36
C VAL A 256 0.61 12.79 -9.86
N GLU A 257 0.23 12.50 -11.11
CA GLU A 257 -1.06 12.92 -11.68
C GLU A 257 -2.27 12.34 -10.93
N TYR A 258 -2.27 11.02 -10.70
CA TYR A 258 -3.34 10.33 -9.98
C TYR A 258 -3.40 10.72 -8.49
N ARG A 259 -2.26 10.84 -7.81
CA ARG A 259 -2.20 11.21 -6.38
C ARG A 259 -2.62 12.64 -6.10
N LEU A 260 -2.27 13.58 -6.98
CA LEU A 260 -2.74 14.97 -6.85
C LEU A 260 -4.24 15.04 -7.17
N THR A 261 -4.69 14.46 -8.29
CA THR A 261 -6.10 14.54 -8.72
C THR A 261 -7.06 13.84 -7.74
N ALA A 262 -6.63 12.77 -7.05
CA ALA A 262 -7.42 12.13 -5.99
C ALA A 262 -7.83 13.09 -4.86
N LEU A 263 -6.98 14.08 -4.54
CA LEU A 263 -7.18 15.03 -3.44
C LEU A 263 -7.09 16.50 -3.89
N ALA A 264 -7.36 16.79 -5.16
CA ALA A 264 -7.34 18.13 -5.71
C ALA A 264 -8.58 18.92 -5.28
N THR A 265 -8.36 20.18 -4.90
CA THR A 265 -9.40 21.19 -4.61
C THR A 265 -9.66 22.10 -5.82
N PRO A 266 -10.73 22.92 -5.83
CA PRO A 266 -10.92 23.97 -6.84
C PRO A 266 -9.74 24.95 -6.94
N ASP A 267 -9.11 25.30 -5.81
CA ASP A 267 -7.97 26.22 -5.78
C ASP A 267 -6.72 25.64 -6.47
N ASP A 268 -6.57 24.30 -6.47
CA ASP A 268 -5.46 23.60 -7.09
C ASP A 268 -5.38 23.79 -8.62
N LEU A 269 -6.50 24.13 -9.26
CA LEU A 269 -6.56 24.54 -10.68
C LEU A 269 -5.78 25.85 -10.96
N THR A 270 -5.43 26.61 -9.91
CA THR A 270 -4.62 27.84 -10.01
C THR A 270 -3.27 27.73 -9.29
N ASN A 271 -3.06 26.65 -8.55
CA ASN A 271 -1.92 26.46 -7.65
C ASN A 271 -0.58 26.35 -8.40
N ARG A 272 0.33 27.29 -8.11
CA ARG A 272 1.67 27.40 -8.71
C ARG A 272 2.78 26.75 -7.88
N ARG A 273 2.44 26.01 -6.82
CA ARG A 273 3.42 25.16 -6.13
C ARG A 273 3.99 24.17 -7.14
N TRP A 274 5.31 24.02 -7.14
CA TRP A 274 5.99 22.98 -7.92
C TRP A 274 5.86 21.63 -7.21
N MET A 275 5.54 20.60 -7.98
CA MET A 275 5.50 19.19 -7.59
C MET A 275 6.41 18.44 -8.56
N TYR A 276 7.67 18.26 -8.17
CA TYR A 276 8.77 17.80 -9.03
C TYR A 276 9.01 18.71 -10.25
N ASP A 277 8.62 18.29 -11.46
CA ASP A 277 8.96 18.95 -12.73
C ASP A 277 7.84 19.83 -13.33
N ARG A 278 6.70 19.96 -12.61
CA ARG A 278 5.52 20.73 -13.03
C ARG A 278 4.91 21.52 -11.86
N GLU A 279 4.19 22.60 -12.15
CA GLU A 279 3.29 23.25 -11.20
C GLU A 279 2.02 22.39 -10.98
N VAL A 280 1.40 22.41 -9.80
CA VAL A 280 0.19 21.62 -9.48
C VAL A 280 -0.93 21.82 -10.52
N ARG A 281 -1.21 23.06 -10.92
CA ARG A 281 -2.16 23.43 -11.99
C ARG A 281 -1.82 22.93 -13.41
N GLN A 282 -0.65 22.33 -13.61
CA GLN A 282 -0.22 21.69 -14.86
C GLN A 282 -0.31 20.15 -14.77
N VAL A 283 -0.78 19.64 -13.63
CA VAL A 283 -0.92 18.22 -13.31
C VAL A 283 -2.40 17.88 -13.08
N VAL A 284 -3.12 18.67 -12.29
CA VAL A 284 -4.56 18.47 -12.05
C VAL A 284 -5.39 19.10 -13.16
N ALA A 285 -6.33 18.34 -13.72
CA ALA A 285 -7.24 18.79 -14.78
C ALA A 285 -8.64 19.18 -14.26
N GLY A 286 -8.92 18.85 -13.00
CA GLY A 286 -10.19 19.02 -12.29
C GLY A 286 -9.99 18.69 -10.81
N TYR A 287 -11.08 18.68 -10.02
CA TYR A 287 -11.04 18.44 -8.57
C TYR A 287 -11.94 17.27 -8.13
N ASN A 288 -11.66 16.75 -6.93
CA ASN A 288 -12.39 15.64 -6.31
C ASN A 288 -12.77 15.89 -4.84
N ILE A 289 -12.20 16.92 -4.19
CA ILE A 289 -12.55 17.34 -2.83
C ILE A 289 -12.87 18.84 -2.82
N ASP A 290 -13.62 19.30 -1.83
CA ASP A 290 -14.00 20.71 -1.69
C ASP A 290 -12.91 21.56 -1.00
N LEU A 291 -13.16 22.86 -0.82
CA LEU A 291 -12.20 23.80 -0.25
C LEU A 291 -11.87 23.55 1.24
N ILE A 292 -12.65 22.75 1.98
CA ILE A 292 -12.30 22.30 3.33
C ILE A 292 -11.68 20.89 3.33
N GLY A 293 -11.58 20.23 2.18
CA GLY A 293 -11.08 18.87 2.03
C GLY A 293 -12.11 17.78 2.25
N ALA A 294 -13.40 18.11 2.16
CA ALA A 294 -14.49 17.16 2.28
C ALA A 294 -14.95 16.66 0.90
N LEU A 295 -15.48 15.44 0.87
CA LEU A 295 -15.89 14.77 -0.36
C LEU A 295 -17.11 13.87 -0.13
N GLY A 296 -17.91 13.67 -1.18
CA GLY A 296 -19.09 12.81 -1.16
C GLY A 296 -18.92 11.55 -2.01
N ASN A 297 -19.69 10.52 -1.65
CA ASN A 297 -19.91 9.39 -2.53
C ASN A 297 -21.27 8.74 -2.27
N HIS A 298 -21.79 7.97 -3.24
CA HIS A 298 -23.11 7.34 -3.18
C HIS A 298 -24.26 8.30 -2.79
N SER A 299 -24.17 9.56 -3.21
CA SER A 299 -25.08 10.67 -2.86
C SER A 299 -25.08 11.12 -1.39
N ALA A 300 -24.11 10.67 -0.59
CA ALA A 300 -23.91 11.10 0.78
C ALA A 300 -22.74 12.11 0.90
N TYR A 301 -22.96 13.21 1.63
CA TYR A 301 -21.95 14.26 1.83
C TYR A 301 -21.92 14.78 3.29
N PRO A 302 -20.74 14.87 3.92
CA PRO A 302 -19.49 14.22 3.53
C PRO A 302 -19.58 12.69 3.76
N HIS A 303 -18.70 11.90 3.14
CA HIS A 303 -18.66 10.45 3.39
C HIS A 303 -17.31 10.01 4.03
N PRO A 304 -17.25 9.83 5.37
CA PRO A 304 -16.04 9.48 6.11
C PRO A 304 -15.17 8.34 5.53
N ASP A 305 -15.75 7.20 5.15
CA ASP A 305 -14.99 6.10 4.51
C ASP A 305 -14.26 6.54 3.23
N TYR A 306 -14.95 7.21 2.32
CA TYR A 306 -14.39 7.62 1.02
C TYR A 306 -13.46 8.84 1.18
N MET A 307 -13.58 9.61 2.27
CA MET A 307 -12.55 10.58 2.69
C MET A 307 -11.30 9.89 3.23
N ALA A 308 -11.44 8.79 3.98
CA ALA A 308 -10.31 8.05 4.56
C ALA A 308 -9.56 7.22 3.51
N SER A 309 -10.25 6.66 2.51
CA SER A 309 -9.63 5.81 1.49
C SER A 309 -8.43 6.43 0.73
N PRO A 310 -8.52 7.65 0.17
CA PRO A 310 -7.39 8.29 -0.52
C PRO A 310 -6.25 8.71 0.43
N LEU A 311 -6.50 8.81 1.73
CA LEU A 311 -5.48 9.02 2.78
C LEU A 311 -4.78 7.70 3.10
N ARG A 312 -5.56 6.65 3.40
CA ARG A 312 -5.05 5.29 3.63
C ARG A 312 -4.14 4.84 2.47
N HIS A 313 -4.57 5.07 1.23
CA HIS A 313 -3.81 4.70 0.04
C HIS A 313 -2.57 5.58 -0.22
N ALA A 314 -2.47 6.74 0.43
CA ALA A 314 -1.20 7.47 0.54
C ALA A 314 -0.26 6.84 1.59
N THR A 315 -0.79 6.38 2.72
CA THR A 315 -0.03 5.66 3.76
C THR A 315 0.51 4.33 3.24
N GLU A 316 -0.35 3.46 2.69
CA GLU A 316 0.04 2.15 2.15
C GLU A 316 1.07 2.28 1.03
N GLY A 317 0.88 3.24 0.12
CA GLY A 317 1.84 3.49 -0.95
C GLY A 317 3.18 4.04 -0.47
N SER A 318 3.19 4.88 0.57
CA SER A 318 4.41 5.39 1.21
C SER A 318 5.21 4.28 1.90
N LEU A 319 4.51 3.33 2.55
CA LEU A 319 5.07 2.10 3.11
C LEU A 319 5.88 1.32 2.05
N PHE A 320 5.35 1.13 0.84
CA PHE A 320 6.03 0.34 -0.20
C PHE A 320 7.36 0.97 -0.67
N PHE A 321 7.46 2.31 -0.71
CA PHE A 321 8.73 2.99 -1.00
C PHE A 321 9.75 2.81 0.13
N LYS A 322 9.35 2.83 1.42
CA LYS A 322 10.26 2.55 2.54
C LYS A 322 10.79 1.11 2.53
N LEU A 323 9.93 0.14 2.20
CA LEU A 323 10.28 -1.26 2.01
C LEU A 323 11.36 -1.41 0.92
N ALA A 324 11.17 -0.72 -0.21
CA ALA A 324 12.13 -0.62 -1.31
C ALA A 324 13.48 0.05 -0.94
N GLY A 325 13.57 0.75 0.20
CA GLY A 325 14.70 1.63 0.51
C GLY A 325 14.73 2.93 -0.33
N LEU A 326 13.59 3.31 -0.91
CA LEU A 326 13.43 4.49 -1.75
C LEU A 326 12.83 5.66 -0.96
N VAL A 327 13.01 6.88 -1.47
CA VAL A 327 12.42 8.10 -0.90
C VAL A 327 10.89 8.08 -1.10
N VAL A 328 10.14 8.29 -0.02
CA VAL A 328 8.68 8.41 -0.05
C VAL A 328 8.25 9.61 -0.92
N PRO A 329 7.37 9.43 -1.94
CA PRO A 329 6.95 10.51 -2.81
C PRO A 329 6.21 11.65 -2.09
N GLU A 330 6.57 12.90 -2.40
CA GLU A 330 5.92 14.10 -1.85
C GLU A 330 4.43 14.19 -2.20
N CYS A 331 4.01 13.65 -3.35
CA CYS A 331 2.61 13.58 -3.78
C CYS A 331 1.70 12.76 -2.84
N ASN A 332 2.26 11.94 -1.94
CA ASN A 332 1.48 11.26 -0.90
C ASN A 332 1.14 12.19 0.29
N ARG A 333 1.82 13.32 0.42
CA ARG A 333 1.55 14.37 1.41
C ARG A 333 0.53 15.39 0.92
N PHE A 334 0.24 15.41 -0.39
CA PHE A 334 -0.61 16.40 -1.03
C PHE A 334 -2.02 16.38 -0.45
N ASN A 335 -2.47 17.53 0.06
CA ASN A 335 -3.76 17.77 0.73
C ASN A 335 -4.15 16.78 1.86
N TYR A 336 -3.21 15.95 2.35
CA TYR A 336 -3.47 14.96 3.40
C TYR A 336 -4.01 15.61 4.68
N GLY A 337 -3.32 16.65 5.18
CA GLY A 337 -3.70 17.37 6.39
C GLY A 337 -5.03 18.14 6.26
N LEU A 338 -5.34 18.64 5.06
CA LEU A 338 -6.60 19.33 4.77
C LEU A 338 -7.79 18.36 4.96
N VAL A 339 -7.74 17.19 4.33
CA VAL A 339 -8.76 16.15 4.52
C VAL A 339 -8.80 15.67 5.97
N TYR A 340 -7.62 15.39 6.57
CA TYR A 340 -7.52 14.90 7.95
C TYR A 340 -8.11 15.86 8.99
N ASN A 341 -8.06 17.18 8.74
CA ASN A 341 -8.68 18.19 9.61
C ASN A 341 -10.19 17.97 9.80
N ASN A 342 -10.88 17.46 8.79
CA ASN A 342 -12.31 17.16 8.86
C ASN A 342 -12.64 16.02 9.83
N PHE A 343 -11.67 15.16 10.12
CA PHE A 343 -11.82 14.11 11.11
C PHE A 343 -11.63 14.63 12.54
N ILE A 344 -10.60 15.44 12.76
CA ILE A 344 -10.15 15.83 14.11
C ILE A 344 -10.76 17.14 14.64
N SER A 345 -11.24 18.04 13.78
CA SER A 345 -11.62 19.40 14.21
C SER A 345 -12.78 20.09 13.49
N HIS A 346 -13.16 19.71 12.26
CA HIS A 346 -14.32 20.35 11.59
C HIS A 346 -15.63 19.96 12.29
N ILE A 347 -16.46 20.93 12.71
CA ILE A 347 -17.75 20.64 13.34
C ILE A 347 -18.82 20.41 12.28
N TRP A 348 -19.20 19.16 12.08
CA TRP A 348 -20.27 18.78 11.16
C TRP A 348 -21.64 18.93 11.81
N ASN A 349 -22.60 19.50 11.06
CA ASN A 349 -24.01 19.68 11.44
C ASN A 349 -24.23 20.36 12.81
N ASP A 350 -23.31 21.23 13.23
CA ASP A 350 -23.26 21.84 14.59
C ASP A 350 -23.15 20.81 15.75
N VAL A 351 -22.74 19.56 15.47
CA VAL A 351 -22.71 18.45 16.44
C VAL A 351 -21.29 18.01 16.84
N SER A 352 -20.42 17.65 15.90
CA SER A 352 -19.06 17.14 16.22
C SER A 352 -18.14 17.00 14.98
N PRO A 353 -16.82 16.86 15.20
CA PRO A 353 -15.92 16.21 14.24
C PRO A 353 -16.27 14.74 14.02
N ILE A 354 -15.78 14.14 12.94
CA ILE A 354 -15.98 12.71 12.64
C ILE A 354 -15.39 11.85 13.78
N TYR A 355 -14.29 12.27 14.42
CA TYR A 355 -13.77 11.61 15.61
C TYR A 355 -14.32 12.24 16.90
N LYS A 356 -15.19 11.51 17.63
CA LYS A 356 -15.65 11.92 18.96
C LYS A 356 -14.60 11.60 20.02
N ALA A 357 -14.60 12.35 21.13
CA ALA A 357 -13.61 12.24 22.20
C ALA A 357 -13.44 10.83 22.82
N ASP A 358 -14.46 9.97 22.76
CA ASP A 358 -14.42 8.57 23.21
C ASP A 358 -13.77 7.60 22.21
N GLY A 359 -13.31 8.09 21.05
CA GLY A 359 -12.81 7.26 19.95
C GLY A 359 -13.92 6.54 19.18
N SER A 360 -15.17 7.03 19.23
CA SER A 360 -16.24 6.58 18.33
C SER A 360 -16.41 7.54 17.15
N ILE A 361 -16.93 7.01 16.04
CA ILE A 361 -17.12 7.78 14.81
C ILE A 361 -18.47 8.51 14.84
N TYR A 362 -18.48 9.79 14.48
CA TYR A 362 -19.68 10.55 14.14
C TYR A 362 -19.88 10.49 12.64
N TRP A 363 -21.04 9.99 12.24
CA TRP A 363 -21.46 9.95 10.85
C TRP A 363 -22.39 11.16 10.61
N PRO A 364 -21.95 12.20 9.89
CA PRO A 364 -22.72 13.43 9.65
C PRO A 364 -23.78 13.27 8.54
N ILE A 365 -24.10 12.02 8.20
CA ILE A 365 -25.02 11.57 7.17
C ILE A 365 -25.92 10.48 7.78
N ASN A 366 -27.08 10.20 7.18
CA ASN A 366 -27.89 9.07 7.60
C ASN A 366 -27.09 7.76 7.41
N ILE A 367 -27.03 6.96 8.48
CA ILE A 367 -26.13 5.81 8.61
C ILE A 367 -26.54 4.68 7.65
N GLU A 368 -25.62 4.27 6.77
CA GLU A 368 -25.58 2.87 6.31
C GLU A 368 -24.94 2.00 7.42
N GLU A 369 -25.53 0.84 7.70
CA GLU A 369 -25.34 0.08 8.95
C GLU A 369 -23.87 -0.15 9.40
N ASP A 370 -23.56 0.17 10.68
CA ASP A 370 -22.29 -0.03 11.43
C ASP A 370 -21.20 -0.74 10.60
N ARG A 371 -20.39 0.01 9.85
CA ARG A 371 -19.40 -0.57 8.91
C ARG A 371 -18.18 -1.04 9.69
N ARG A 372 -18.35 -2.15 10.41
CA ARG A 372 -17.48 -2.78 11.44
C ARG A 372 -15.95 -2.68 11.27
N PHE A 373 -15.44 -2.55 10.05
CA PHE A 373 -14.01 -2.42 9.74
C PHE A 373 -13.46 -0.99 9.91
N GLU A 374 -14.34 0.02 10.02
CA GLU A 374 -14.06 1.47 10.18
C GLU A 374 -12.83 1.78 11.04
N TYR A 375 -12.77 1.31 12.29
CA TYR A 375 -11.72 1.71 13.24
C TYR A 375 -10.30 1.36 12.78
N ILE A 376 -10.11 0.28 12.00
CA ILE A 376 -8.79 -0.06 11.44
C ILE A 376 -8.46 0.87 10.26
N THR A 377 -9.44 1.19 9.42
CA THR A 377 -9.29 2.20 8.34
C THR A 377 -8.95 3.58 8.89
N PHE A 378 -9.57 3.97 10.01
CA PHE A 378 -9.26 5.24 10.67
C PHE A 378 -7.87 5.21 11.33
N SER A 379 -7.52 4.13 12.04
CA SER A 379 -6.18 3.96 12.62
C SER A 379 -5.03 4.09 11.61
N ILE A 380 -5.18 3.61 10.37
CA ILE A 380 -4.14 3.76 9.33
C ILE A 380 -4.08 5.18 8.73
N ILE A 381 -5.17 5.96 8.73
CA ILE A 381 -5.07 7.38 8.38
C ILE A 381 -4.49 8.23 9.52
N ASP A 382 -4.65 7.79 10.77
CA ASP A 382 -4.01 8.39 11.94
C ASP A 382 -2.49 8.14 11.95
N LEU A 383 -2.07 6.91 11.62
CA LEU A 383 -0.66 6.55 11.36
C LEU A 383 -0.09 7.35 10.17
N GLY A 384 -0.87 7.52 9.11
CA GLY A 384 -0.49 8.35 7.97
C GLY A 384 -0.39 9.84 8.32
N ALA A 385 -1.26 10.37 9.18
CA ALA A 385 -1.23 11.77 9.61
C ALA A 385 0.09 12.12 10.30
N GLN A 386 0.59 11.23 11.18
CA GLN A 386 1.89 11.32 11.85
C GLN A 386 3.07 11.46 10.87
N LYS A 387 3.02 10.78 9.73
CA LYS A 387 4.15 10.65 8.80
C LYS A 387 4.07 11.61 7.61
N LEU A 388 2.84 11.89 7.14
CA LEU A 388 2.58 12.57 5.87
C LEU A 388 2.12 14.03 6.04
N SER A 389 1.37 14.39 7.09
CA SER A 389 0.92 15.79 7.24
C SER A 389 2.07 16.74 7.52
N ALA A 390 2.01 17.92 6.87
CA ALA A 390 2.92 19.04 7.10
C ALA A 390 2.70 19.70 8.47
N HIS A 391 1.48 19.67 9.02
CA HIS A 391 1.14 20.39 10.25
C HIS A 391 1.48 19.56 11.50
N LYS A 392 2.05 20.23 12.51
CA LYS A 392 2.46 19.57 13.77
C LYS A 392 1.25 19.06 14.57
N ALA A 393 0.15 19.84 14.60
CA ALA A 393 -1.08 19.47 15.30
C ALA A 393 -1.67 18.16 14.77
N ASP A 394 -1.77 17.99 13.44
CA ASP A 394 -2.24 16.76 12.81
C ASP A 394 -1.41 15.53 13.20
N ARG A 395 -0.07 15.70 13.26
CA ARG A 395 0.83 14.62 13.67
C ARG A 395 0.62 14.22 15.13
N GLU A 396 0.48 15.20 16.02
CA GLU A 396 0.24 14.98 17.45
C GLU A 396 -1.16 14.38 17.69
N ALA A 397 -2.18 14.82 16.94
CA ALA A 397 -3.50 14.22 16.94
C ALA A 397 -3.47 12.77 16.42
N GLY A 398 -2.71 12.48 15.36
CA GLY A 398 -2.56 11.15 14.80
C GLY A 398 -2.07 10.11 15.80
N VAL A 399 -1.12 10.44 16.68
CA VAL A 399 -0.68 9.52 17.76
C VAL A 399 -1.85 9.20 18.72
N ILE A 400 -2.63 10.21 19.09
CA ILE A 400 -3.74 10.09 20.05
C ILE A 400 -4.92 9.30 19.45
N TRP A 401 -5.24 9.53 18.18
CA TRP A 401 -6.35 8.84 17.51
C TRP A 401 -6.00 7.41 17.11
N GLU A 402 -4.75 7.13 16.67
CA GLU A 402 -4.30 5.77 16.43
C GLU A 402 -4.38 4.91 17.69
N GLU A 403 -3.96 5.42 18.86
CA GLU A 403 -4.16 4.75 20.15
C GLU A 403 -5.64 4.42 20.40
N LYS A 404 -6.54 5.40 20.26
CA LYS A 404 -7.97 5.23 20.52
C LYS A 404 -8.61 4.20 19.58
N HIS A 405 -8.34 4.30 18.29
CA HIS A 405 -8.97 3.46 17.27
C HIS A 405 -8.39 2.03 17.25
N THR A 406 -7.08 1.85 17.45
CA THR A 406 -6.48 0.51 17.62
C THR A 406 -7.00 -0.19 18.87
N ALA A 407 -7.07 0.51 20.01
CA ALA A 407 -7.61 -0.05 21.25
C ALA A 407 -9.09 -0.43 21.10
N ARG A 408 -9.88 0.35 20.35
CA ARG A 408 -11.30 0.07 20.10
C ARG A 408 -11.52 -1.11 19.14
N ALA A 409 -10.77 -1.18 18.05
CA ALA A 409 -10.79 -2.33 17.14
C ALA A 409 -10.44 -3.64 17.88
N LEU A 410 -9.38 -3.60 18.71
CA LEU A 410 -8.91 -4.71 19.52
C LEU A 410 -9.96 -5.16 20.56
N ALA A 411 -10.54 -4.21 21.30
CA ALA A 411 -11.58 -4.49 22.30
C ALA A 411 -12.85 -5.09 21.69
N MET A 412 -13.18 -4.73 20.45
CA MET A 412 -14.31 -5.32 19.70
C MET A 412 -13.97 -6.65 19.00
N ARG A 413 -12.69 -7.06 18.99
CA ARG A 413 -12.13 -8.11 18.12
C ARG A 413 -12.55 -7.97 16.63
N LYS A 414 -12.79 -6.73 16.17
CA LYS A 414 -13.13 -6.42 14.78
C LYS A 414 -11.80 -6.29 14.01
N THR A 415 -11.37 -7.39 13.40
CA THR A 415 -10.11 -7.50 12.62
C THR A 415 -10.25 -6.88 11.23
N GLY A 416 -9.20 -6.88 10.40
CA GLY A 416 -9.32 -6.49 9.00
C GLY A 416 -7.97 -6.43 8.29
N PHE A 417 -7.96 -6.79 6.99
CA PHE A 417 -6.75 -6.96 6.16
C PHE A 417 -5.75 -5.77 6.21
N ILE A 418 -6.26 -4.57 6.45
CA ILE A 418 -5.51 -3.31 6.57
C ILE A 418 -4.53 -3.32 7.77
N ALA A 419 -4.76 -4.16 8.79
CA ALA A 419 -3.85 -4.33 9.93
C ALA A 419 -2.45 -4.83 9.49
N ALA A 420 -2.36 -5.61 8.41
CA ALA A 420 -1.08 -5.99 7.83
C ALA A 420 -0.31 -4.78 7.27
N SER A 421 -1.00 -3.87 6.58
CA SER A 421 -0.40 -2.61 6.10
C SER A 421 0.15 -1.78 7.26
N ALA A 422 -0.66 -1.56 8.31
CA ALA A 422 -0.29 -0.69 9.42
C ALA A 422 0.80 -1.29 10.34
N TYR A 423 0.76 -2.60 10.59
CA TYR A 423 1.82 -3.27 11.34
C TYR A 423 3.15 -3.27 10.58
N LEU A 424 3.15 -3.63 9.28
CA LEU A 424 4.36 -3.60 8.46
C LEU A 424 4.97 -2.19 8.41
N ASP A 425 4.14 -1.15 8.29
CA ASP A 425 4.58 0.25 8.27
C ASP A 425 5.25 0.70 9.57
N ARG A 426 4.79 0.20 10.73
CA ARG A 426 5.42 0.41 12.05
C ARG A 426 6.67 -0.44 12.26
N TRP A 427 6.63 -1.71 11.85
CA TRP A 427 7.77 -2.62 11.93
C TRP A 427 8.95 -2.06 11.12
N ILE A 428 8.72 -1.58 9.89
CA ILE A 428 9.77 -0.96 9.06
C ILE A 428 10.35 0.31 9.70
N ASP A 429 9.51 1.20 10.26
CA ASP A 429 10.05 2.41 10.91
C ASP A 429 10.89 2.04 12.13
N PHE A 430 10.45 1.09 12.97
CA PHE A 430 11.25 0.57 14.08
C PHE A 430 12.60 0.00 13.60
N GLN A 431 12.64 -0.74 12.48
CA GLN A 431 13.90 -1.23 11.90
C GLN A 431 14.85 -0.10 11.45
N LEU A 432 14.32 1.04 10.99
CA LEU A 432 15.08 2.10 10.28
C LEU A 432 15.41 3.35 11.12
N GLU A 433 14.90 3.44 12.35
CA GLU A 433 15.39 4.37 13.40
C GLU A 433 16.81 4.02 13.92
#